data_AF-A0A820W4N6-F1
#
_entry.id   AF-A0A820W4N6-F1
#
_cell.length_a   1.000
_cell.length_b   1.000
_cell.length_c   1.000
_cell.angle_alpha   90.00
_cell.angle_beta   90.00
_cell.angle_gamma   90.00
#
_symmetry.space_group_name_H-M   'P 1'
#
loop_
_entity.id
_entity.type
_entity.pdbx_description
1 polymer ?
#
loop_
_entity_poly.entity_id
_entity_poly.type
_entity_poly.pdbx_seq_one_letter_code
_entity_poly.pdbx_strand_id
1 'polypeptide(L)'
;MGRRSSYDISRRPIHFSDDINMTSKMRTSLMKDEPVKASPSKFKIKEILKKEDNENNIKNEKKTSTELFRFANKIDIICITIGTLAALAHGAAFPLMLLVFGNLVDIFTDRSFDLCQVNFTLLNSFCPDNIHLTNKNFRNEYQKCKFPQGNFTLINDHFMSNIGKQSMRLVIMGCGIIVVGYFQVSFWSIACERQTRRLRETLLRSILSKEIAYFGTHKTGQLSTRLTEDVNKVHGGTGDKLGSALQFIASFIAGLILGFIKGWKLTLVILSVSPMIVVSAAIVTRITATMTSQELKSYAKAGAIAEEVLSSIRTVFSYNGAAYESKRSAKISGIRKGGFNGILIGVVWLLMFCTYALGFWYGAKLVREENFSIGGILIVFFSLITAMFGLGQAAPHLQSVAQAQGAAFTLWQIIDTLSTITINNSDGVKKEDLIGDIK
;
A
#
# COMPACT_ATOMS: atom_id res chain seq x y z
N MET A 1 -13.58 44.01 -50.33
CA MET A 1 -12.94 45.33 -50.14
C MET A 1 -11.54 45.10 -49.58
N GLY A 2 -10.49 45.32 -50.40
CA GLY A 2 -9.07 45.47 -50.04
C GLY A 2 -8.31 44.25 -49.47
N ARG A 3 -7.05 43.94 -49.83
CA ARG A 3 -6.11 44.38 -50.88
C ARG A 3 -4.83 43.53 -50.67
N ARG A 4 -4.23 43.04 -51.77
CA ARG A 4 -2.78 42.80 -52.01
C ARG A 4 -2.11 41.68 -51.17
N SER A 5 -1.15 40.90 -51.66
CA SER A 5 -0.23 41.10 -52.79
C SER A 5 0.29 39.74 -53.29
N SER A 6 0.20 39.49 -54.59
CA SER A 6 0.99 38.49 -55.31
C SER A 6 2.09 39.22 -56.09
N TYR A 7 3.33 38.74 -56.00
CA TYR A 7 4.44 38.86 -57.00
C TYR A 7 5.51 37.86 -56.50
N ASP A 8 5.66 36.66 -57.06
CA ASP A 8 6.25 36.28 -58.36
C ASP A 8 7.76 36.55 -58.44
N ILE A 9 8.59 35.50 -58.37
CA ILE A 9 9.87 35.39 -59.09
C ILE A 9 10.11 33.91 -59.49
N SER A 10 9.62 33.60 -60.69
CA SER A 10 10.24 32.86 -61.82
C SER A 10 11.60 32.14 -61.72
N ARG A 11 11.70 31.08 -62.57
CA ARG A 11 12.86 30.44 -63.27
C ARG A 11 13.52 29.24 -62.55
N ARG A 12 13.79 28.10 -63.18
CA ARG A 12 13.67 27.58 -64.58
C ARG A 12 13.75 26.03 -64.53
N PRO A 13 13.20 25.29 -65.51
CA PRO A 13 13.36 23.84 -65.60
C PRO A 13 14.65 23.48 -66.37
N ILE A 14 15.30 22.39 -65.98
CA ILE A 14 16.29 21.71 -66.81
C ILE A 14 15.77 20.28 -66.99
N HIS A 15 15.29 19.99 -68.20
CA HIS A 15 15.10 18.64 -68.68
C HIS A 15 16.47 18.04 -69.01
N PHE A 16 16.74 16.82 -68.54
CA PHE A 16 17.58 15.88 -69.27
C PHE A 16 16.95 14.50 -69.18
N SER A 17 17.01 13.81 -70.31
CA SER A 17 16.08 12.79 -70.77
C SER A 17 16.29 11.41 -70.18
N ASP A 18 15.27 10.60 -70.45
CA ASP A 18 15.13 9.16 -70.26
C ASP A 18 16.38 8.33 -70.59
N ASP A 19 16.72 7.42 -69.68
CA ASP A 19 16.81 5.97 -69.91
C ASP A 19 17.78 5.37 -68.89
N ILE A 20 17.30 4.39 -68.13
CA ILE A 20 17.96 3.11 -67.84
C ILE A 20 17.02 2.32 -66.92
N ASN A 21 16.33 1.38 -67.56
CA ASN A 21 15.66 0.24 -66.95
C ASN A 21 16.71 -0.59 -66.17
N MET A 22 16.81 -0.38 -64.86
CA MET A 22 17.67 -1.20 -64.00
C MET A 22 16.84 -2.32 -63.36
N THR A 23 16.89 -3.47 -64.00
CA THR A 23 16.22 -4.72 -63.64
C THR A 23 16.60 -5.21 -62.23
N SER A 24 15.70 -5.99 -61.63
CA SER A 24 15.72 -6.51 -60.25
C SER A 24 16.94 -7.38 -59.86
N LYS A 25 17.95 -7.51 -60.73
CA LYS A 25 19.19 -8.28 -60.49
C LYS A 25 20.36 -7.46 -59.94
N MET A 26 20.28 -6.13 -59.91
CA MET A 26 21.35 -5.26 -59.38
C MET A 26 21.11 -4.82 -57.92
N ARG A 27 19.92 -5.11 -57.37
CA ARG A 27 19.62 -4.94 -55.93
C ARG A 27 20.18 -6.09 -55.07
N THR A 28 20.57 -7.19 -55.71
CA THR A 28 21.02 -8.42 -55.05
C THR A 28 22.54 -8.51 -54.87
N SER A 29 23.32 -7.60 -55.45
CA SER A 29 24.79 -7.57 -55.31
C SER A 29 25.32 -6.55 -54.28
N LEU A 30 24.48 -5.65 -53.77
CA LEU A 30 24.82 -4.68 -52.71
C LEU A 30 24.35 -5.12 -51.30
N MET A 31 23.91 -6.37 -51.15
CA MET A 31 23.53 -7.00 -49.87
C MET A 31 24.52 -8.11 -49.45
N LYS A 32 25.81 -7.95 -49.74
CA LYS A 32 26.89 -8.78 -49.20
C LYS A 32 27.96 -7.90 -48.56
N ASP A 33 27.57 -7.16 -47.54
CA ASP A 33 28.47 -6.85 -46.43
C ASP A 33 27.91 -7.54 -45.20
N GLU A 34 28.70 -8.45 -44.64
CA GLU A 34 28.39 -9.19 -43.43
C GLU A 34 28.07 -8.23 -42.27
N PRO A 35 27.05 -8.51 -41.43
CA PRO A 35 26.95 -7.80 -40.17
C PRO A 35 28.15 -8.22 -39.30
N VAL A 36 29.05 -7.27 -39.04
CA VAL A 36 30.09 -7.39 -38.02
C VAL A 36 29.40 -7.75 -36.69
N LYS A 37 29.41 -9.04 -36.35
CA LYS A 37 29.01 -9.55 -35.04
C LYS A 37 30.07 -9.13 -34.01
N ALA A 38 30.00 -7.88 -33.56
CA ALA A 38 30.58 -7.50 -32.29
C ALA A 38 29.67 -8.04 -31.18
N SER A 39 29.78 -9.34 -30.89
CA SER A 39 29.25 -9.89 -29.64
C SER A 39 30.11 -9.33 -28.50
N PRO A 40 29.57 -8.54 -27.56
CA PRO A 40 30.35 -8.12 -26.41
C PRO A 40 30.78 -9.38 -25.65
N SER A 41 32.08 -9.52 -25.42
CA SER A 41 32.64 -10.65 -24.69
C SER A 41 31.86 -10.83 -23.38
N LYS A 42 31.58 -12.09 -22.99
CA LYS A 42 30.89 -12.41 -21.73
C LYS A 42 31.50 -11.67 -20.53
N PHE A 43 32.79 -11.33 -20.61
CA PHE A 43 33.52 -10.53 -19.62
C PHE A 43 33.02 -9.08 -19.52
N LYS A 44 32.77 -8.41 -20.66
CA LYS A 44 32.30 -7.01 -20.71
C LYS A 44 30.84 -6.89 -20.26
N ILE A 45 29.99 -7.86 -20.58
CA ILE A 45 28.63 -7.95 -20.03
C ILE A 45 28.70 -8.19 -18.52
N LYS A 46 29.61 -9.05 -18.04
CA LYS A 46 29.78 -9.32 -16.61
C LYS A 46 30.30 -8.10 -15.84
N GLU A 47 31.12 -7.25 -16.45
CA GLU A 47 31.54 -5.97 -15.89
C GLU A 47 30.43 -4.91 -15.89
N ILE A 48 29.62 -4.84 -16.94
CA ILE A 48 28.45 -3.94 -17.00
C ILE A 48 27.41 -4.36 -15.96
N LEU A 49 27.13 -5.66 -15.84
CA LEU A 49 26.27 -6.21 -14.79
C LEU A 49 26.86 -5.99 -13.40
N LYS A 50 28.18 -6.15 -13.21
CA LYS A 50 28.84 -5.80 -11.94
C LYS A 50 28.77 -4.31 -11.62
N LYS A 51 28.81 -3.43 -12.63
CA LYS A 51 28.65 -1.97 -12.45
C LYS A 51 27.22 -1.59 -12.11
N GLU A 52 26.22 -2.18 -12.76
CA GLU A 52 24.80 -2.00 -12.39
C GLU A 52 24.49 -2.59 -11.00
N ASP A 53 25.03 -3.76 -10.67
CA ASP A 53 24.91 -4.37 -9.34
C ASP A 53 25.62 -3.53 -8.27
N ASN A 54 26.78 -2.92 -8.56
CA ASN A 54 27.45 -2.01 -7.64
C ASN A 54 26.73 -0.67 -7.50
N GLU A 55 26.16 -0.08 -8.56
CA GLU A 55 25.33 1.14 -8.45
C GLU A 55 24.03 0.88 -7.68
N ASN A 56 23.44 -0.30 -7.85
CA ASN A 56 22.27 -0.73 -7.07
C ASN A 56 22.65 -1.06 -5.61
N ASN A 57 23.84 -1.60 -5.34
CA ASN A 57 24.35 -1.81 -3.98
C ASN A 57 24.70 -0.48 -3.28
N ILE A 58 25.27 0.50 -3.98
CA ILE A 58 25.53 1.84 -3.43
C ILE A 58 24.23 2.60 -3.15
N LYS A 59 23.16 2.36 -3.94
CA LYS A 59 21.81 2.84 -3.62
C LYS A 59 21.12 2.08 -2.47
N ASN A 60 21.67 0.93 -2.05
CA ASN A 60 21.09 0.03 -1.05
C ASN A 60 21.85 -0.04 0.27
N GLU A 61 22.85 0.82 0.51
CA GLU A 61 23.27 1.13 1.89
C GLU A 61 22.15 1.93 2.58
N LYS A 62 21.09 1.21 2.97
CA LYS A 62 20.05 1.75 3.83
C LYS A 62 20.71 2.06 5.18
N LYS A 63 21.07 3.32 5.40
CA LYS A 63 21.46 3.79 6.74
C LYS A 63 20.38 3.42 7.75
N THR A 64 20.84 3.05 8.94
CA THR A 64 20.05 2.57 10.07
C THR A 64 18.87 3.50 10.36
N SER A 65 17.71 2.94 10.72
CA SER A 65 16.46 3.69 11.00
C SER A 65 16.62 4.85 12.00
N THR A 66 17.67 4.84 12.80
CA THR A 66 17.99 5.88 13.79
C THR A 66 18.51 7.18 13.17
N GLU A 67 19.24 7.11 12.05
CA GLU A 67 19.74 8.30 11.33
C GLU A 67 18.58 9.13 10.74
N LEU A 68 17.44 8.49 10.44
CA LEU A 68 16.21 9.16 10.00
C LEU A 68 15.72 10.21 11.00
N PHE A 69 15.96 9.98 12.29
CA PHE A 69 15.52 10.84 13.39
C PHE A 69 16.64 11.71 13.96
N ARG A 70 17.77 11.88 13.25
CA ARG A 70 18.93 12.67 13.75
C ARG A 70 18.60 14.12 14.11
N PHE A 71 17.56 14.70 13.51
CA PHE A 71 17.11 16.08 13.79
C PHE A 71 16.03 16.18 14.88
N ALA A 72 15.67 15.07 15.54
CA ALA A 72 14.69 15.05 16.61
C ALA A 72 15.26 15.64 17.92
N ASN A 73 14.58 16.65 18.46
CA ASN A 73 14.87 17.18 19.79
C ASN A 73 14.18 16.32 20.86
N LYS A 74 14.50 16.57 22.14
CA LYS A 74 13.90 15.90 23.30
C LYS A 74 12.36 15.89 23.26
N ILE A 75 11.73 17.02 22.89
CA ILE A 75 10.27 17.12 22.74
C ILE A 75 9.76 16.20 21.62
N ASP A 76 10.48 16.13 20.50
CA ASP A 76 10.07 15.32 19.35
C ASP A 76 10.18 13.83 19.68
N ILE A 77 11.21 13.43 20.44
CA ILE A 77 11.37 12.07 20.98
C ILE A 77 10.20 11.74 21.93
N ILE A 78 9.84 12.64 22.84
CA ILE A 78 8.69 12.44 23.73
C ILE A 78 7.40 12.25 22.91
N CYS A 79 7.13 13.12 21.94
CA CYS A 79 5.98 12.97 21.05
C CYS A 79 5.98 11.62 20.33
N ILE A 80 7.12 11.19 19.76
CA ILE A 80 7.25 9.89 19.10
C ILE A 80 6.95 8.76 20.09
N THR A 81 7.48 8.79 21.31
CA THR A 81 7.24 7.74 22.31
C THR A 81 5.77 7.66 22.75
N ILE A 82 5.09 8.79 22.90
CA ILE A 82 3.65 8.79 23.24
C ILE A 82 2.85 8.29 22.03
N GLY A 83 3.21 8.74 20.82
CA GLY A 83 2.58 8.31 19.57
C GLY A 83 2.76 6.82 19.28
N THR A 84 3.91 6.22 19.62
CA THR A 84 4.15 4.78 19.47
C THR A 84 3.34 3.97 20.48
N LEU A 85 3.31 4.38 21.76
CA LEU A 85 2.48 3.72 22.76
C LEU A 85 0.99 3.78 22.38
N ALA A 86 0.53 4.93 21.89
CA ALA A 86 -0.83 5.08 21.37
C ALA A 86 -1.09 4.20 20.15
N ALA A 87 -0.15 4.10 19.20
CA ALA A 87 -0.28 3.22 18.03
C ALA A 87 -0.41 1.74 18.44
N LEU A 88 0.39 1.27 19.41
CA LEU A 88 0.32 -0.10 19.92
C LEU A 88 -1.04 -0.37 20.60
N ALA A 89 -1.51 0.55 21.43
CA ALA A 89 -2.81 0.45 22.09
C ALA A 89 -3.97 0.46 21.08
N HIS A 90 -3.92 1.34 20.08
CA HIS A 90 -4.91 1.40 19.00
C HIS A 90 -4.93 0.12 18.17
N GLY A 91 -3.76 -0.46 17.86
CA GLY A 91 -3.64 -1.72 17.14
C GLY A 91 -4.27 -2.90 17.90
N ALA A 92 -4.08 -2.97 19.22
CA ALA A 92 -4.67 -4.02 20.06
C ALA A 92 -6.19 -3.84 20.28
N ALA A 93 -6.73 -2.64 20.07
CA ALA A 93 -8.13 -2.34 20.36
C ALA A 93 -9.11 -3.15 19.50
N PHE A 94 -8.82 -3.39 18.22
CA PHE A 94 -9.73 -4.15 17.35
C PHE A 94 -9.85 -5.62 17.75
N PRO A 95 -8.75 -6.39 17.99
CA PRO A 95 -8.84 -7.73 18.57
C PRO A 95 -9.59 -7.74 19.91
N LEU A 96 -9.35 -6.77 20.79
CA LEU A 96 -10.06 -6.67 22.07
C LEU A 96 -11.57 -6.42 21.89
N MET A 97 -11.98 -5.65 20.88
CA MET A 97 -13.39 -5.45 20.54
C MET A 97 -14.07 -6.78 20.16
N LEU A 98 -13.35 -7.67 19.47
CA LEU A 98 -13.89 -8.98 19.11
C LEU A 98 -14.21 -9.85 20.32
N LEU A 99 -13.52 -9.68 21.45
CA LEU A 99 -13.90 -10.36 22.71
C LEU A 99 -15.29 -9.95 23.18
N VAL A 100 -15.58 -8.65 23.13
CA VAL A 100 -16.90 -8.13 23.52
C VAL A 100 -17.97 -8.66 22.56
N PHE A 101 -17.66 -8.69 21.26
CA PHE A 101 -18.54 -9.25 20.24
C PHE A 101 -18.81 -10.76 20.45
N GLY A 102 -17.79 -11.57 20.72
CA GLY A 102 -17.99 -13.00 20.97
C GLY A 102 -18.82 -13.26 22.23
N ASN A 103 -18.56 -12.51 23.31
CA ASN A 103 -19.36 -12.62 24.52
C ASN A 103 -20.82 -12.22 24.27
N LEU A 104 -21.08 -11.24 23.40
CA LEU A 104 -22.44 -10.90 22.98
C LEU A 104 -23.10 -12.07 22.27
N VAL A 105 -22.40 -12.71 21.33
CA VAL A 105 -22.95 -13.88 20.62
C VAL A 105 -23.28 -15.02 21.57
N ASP A 106 -22.42 -15.28 22.57
CA ASP A 106 -22.71 -16.29 23.59
C ASP A 106 -23.98 -15.93 24.38
N ILE A 107 -24.15 -14.67 24.82
CA ILE A 107 -25.38 -14.22 25.52
C ILE A 107 -26.66 -14.46 24.69
N PHE A 108 -26.62 -14.17 23.39
CA PHE A 108 -27.76 -14.41 22.50
C PHE A 108 -28.03 -15.91 22.27
N THR A 109 -26.96 -16.70 22.17
CA THR A 109 -27.05 -18.15 21.98
C THR A 109 -27.60 -18.82 23.23
N ASP A 110 -27.08 -18.47 24.41
CA ASP A 110 -27.52 -18.98 25.70
C ASP A 110 -29.00 -18.66 25.94
N ARG A 111 -29.43 -17.41 25.67
CA ARG A 111 -30.86 -17.06 25.74
C ARG A 111 -31.71 -17.93 24.80
N SER A 112 -31.24 -18.18 23.60
CA SER A 112 -31.97 -19.01 22.63
C SER A 112 -32.11 -20.45 23.11
N PHE A 113 -31.06 -20.98 23.75
CA PHE A 113 -31.07 -22.31 24.35
C PHE A 113 -31.98 -22.38 25.59
N ASP A 114 -31.90 -21.40 26.49
CA ASP A 114 -32.76 -21.29 27.68
C ASP A 114 -34.24 -21.21 27.29
N LEU A 115 -34.59 -20.41 26.27
CA LEU A 115 -35.96 -20.32 25.76
C LEU A 115 -36.44 -21.65 25.15
N CYS A 116 -35.56 -22.37 24.46
CA CYS A 116 -35.86 -23.69 23.90
C CYS A 116 -36.11 -24.72 25.01
N GLN A 117 -35.25 -24.74 26.04
CA GLN A 117 -35.43 -25.61 27.20
C GLN A 117 -36.74 -25.31 27.93
N VAL A 118 -37.02 -24.03 28.23
CA VAL A 118 -38.26 -23.64 28.89
C VAL A 118 -39.48 -24.07 28.07
N ASN A 119 -39.49 -23.86 26.75
CA ASN A 119 -40.59 -24.33 25.90
C ASN A 119 -40.77 -25.86 25.96
N PHE A 120 -39.67 -26.63 25.97
CA PHE A 120 -39.72 -28.09 26.02
C PHE A 120 -40.13 -28.63 27.40
N THR A 121 -39.60 -28.08 28.50
CA THR A 121 -39.96 -28.45 29.87
C THR A 121 -41.41 -28.08 30.17
N LEU A 122 -41.86 -26.92 29.70
CA LEU A 122 -43.26 -26.50 29.85
C LEU A 122 -44.21 -27.37 29.02
N LEU A 123 -43.82 -27.79 27.83
CA LEU A 123 -44.59 -28.79 27.07
C LEU A 123 -44.71 -30.10 27.85
N ASN A 124 -43.60 -30.63 28.39
CA ASN A 124 -43.60 -31.92 29.06
C ASN A 124 -44.24 -31.90 30.47
N SER A 125 -44.26 -30.75 31.15
CA SER A 125 -44.83 -30.62 32.50
C SER A 125 -46.30 -30.18 32.51
N PHE A 126 -46.75 -29.42 31.51
CA PHE A 126 -48.14 -28.95 31.42
C PHE A 126 -48.99 -29.70 30.38
N CYS A 127 -48.38 -30.51 29.49
CA CYS A 127 -49.06 -31.54 28.72
C CYS A 127 -48.52 -32.94 29.06
N PRO A 128 -48.81 -33.48 30.26
CA PRO A 128 -48.64 -34.91 30.48
C PRO A 128 -49.77 -35.63 29.73
N ASP A 129 -49.39 -36.63 28.94
CA ASP A 129 -50.23 -37.61 28.22
C ASP A 129 -50.50 -37.34 26.72
N ASN A 130 -49.70 -38.02 25.89
CA ASN A 130 -50.07 -38.57 24.58
C ASN A 130 -50.87 -37.69 23.61
N ILE A 131 -50.50 -36.41 23.46
CA ILE A 131 -50.93 -35.66 22.29
C ILE A 131 -50.12 -36.18 21.09
N HIS A 132 -50.73 -37.04 20.29
CA HIS A 132 -50.24 -37.28 18.92
C HIS A 132 -50.35 -35.96 18.17
N LEU A 133 -49.22 -35.23 18.10
CA LEU A 133 -49.04 -33.95 17.42
C LEU A 133 -49.26 -34.13 15.91
N THR A 134 -50.51 -34.33 15.50
CA THR A 134 -50.94 -34.23 14.12
C THR A 134 -51.17 -32.75 13.81
N ASN A 135 -50.55 -32.30 12.71
CA ASN A 135 -50.33 -30.90 12.30
C ASN A 135 -51.58 -29.99 12.38
N LYS A 136 -52.79 -30.54 12.36
CA LYS A 136 -54.03 -29.75 12.21
C LYS A 136 -54.52 -29.02 13.48
N ASN A 137 -54.14 -29.43 14.70
CA ASN A 137 -54.68 -28.85 15.95
C ASN A 137 -53.64 -28.25 16.91
N PHE A 138 -52.36 -28.20 16.50
CA PHE A 138 -51.23 -27.73 17.34
C PHE A 138 -51.49 -26.38 18.01
N ARG A 139 -52.06 -25.43 17.28
CA ARG A 139 -52.30 -24.06 17.77
C ARG A 139 -53.36 -23.99 18.87
N ASN A 140 -54.39 -24.81 18.78
CA ASN A 140 -55.54 -24.77 19.70
C ASN A 140 -55.27 -25.53 21.01
N GLU A 141 -54.41 -26.55 20.97
CA GLU A 141 -53.97 -27.31 22.16
C GLU A 141 -52.88 -26.57 22.94
N TYR A 142 -51.91 -25.95 22.24
CA TYR A 142 -50.84 -25.16 22.86
C TYR A 142 -51.39 -23.96 23.66
N GLN A 143 -52.50 -23.38 23.23
CA GLN A 143 -53.12 -22.22 23.85
C GLN A 143 -53.83 -22.52 25.18
N LYS A 144 -54.04 -23.80 25.52
CA LYS A 144 -54.60 -24.24 26.81
C LYS A 144 -53.54 -24.38 27.92
N CYS A 145 -52.26 -24.37 27.58
CA CYS A 145 -51.17 -24.49 28.55
C CYS A 145 -50.97 -23.17 29.28
N LYS A 146 -51.18 -23.16 30.61
CA LYS A 146 -50.91 -22.00 31.48
C LYS A 146 -49.42 -21.99 31.83
N PHE A 147 -48.63 -21.29 31.02
CA PHE A 147 -47.19 -21.16 31.24
C PHE A 147 -46.88 -20.20 32.42
N PRO A 148 -45.95 -20.54 33.33
CA PRO A 148 -45.53 -19.66 34.41
C PRO A 148 -44.75 -18.46 33.84
N GLN A 149 -45.31 -17.26 34.00
CA GLN A 149 -44.72 -16.01 33.51
C GLN A 149 -43.42 -15.60 34.25
N GLY A 150 -43.20 -16.09 35.49
CA GLY A 150 -42.10 -15.67 36.36
C GLY A 150 -40.70 -16.11 35.91
N ASN A 151 -40.56 -17.27 35.26
CA ASN A 151 -39.25 -17.71 34.74
C ASN A 151 -38.84 -16.90 33.50
N PHE A 152 -39.82 -16.44 32.70
CA PHE A 152 -39.55 -15.67 31.49
C PHE A 152 -39.12 -14.23 31.79
N THR A 153 -39.69 -13.60 32.81
CA THR A 153 -39.26 -12.26 33.27
C THR A 153 -37.82 -12.29 33.78
N LEU A 154 -37.46 -13.30 34.56
CA LEU A 154 -36.11 -13.45 35.10
C LEU A 154 -35.05 -13.68 34.01
N ILE A 155 -35.35 -14.52 32.99
CA ILE A 155 -34.48 -14.72 31.82
C ILE A 155 -34.29 -13.42 31.04
N ASN A 156 -35.37 -12.67 30.82
CA ASN A 156 -35.30 -11.38 30.13
C ASN A 156 -34.50 -10.35 30.92
N ASP A 157 -34.68 -10.25 32.24
CA ASP A 157 -33.96 -9.31 33.09
C ASP A 157 -32.46 -9.64 33.13
N HIS A 158 -32.11 -10.92 33.27
CA HIS A 158 -30.72 -11.38 33.22
C HIS A 158 -30.07 -11.08 31.86
N PHE A 159 -30.79 -11.35 30.77
CA PHE A 159 -30.33 -11.04 29.41
C PHE A 159 -30.12 -9.54 29.20
N MET A 160 -31.10 -8.70 29.56
CA MET A 160 -31.03 -7.24 29.38
C MET A 160 -29.88 -6.65 30.22
N SER A 161 -29.65 -7.16 31.43
CA SER A 161 -28.52 -6.76 32.27
C SER A 161 -27.17 -7.12 31.64
N ASN A 162 -27.03 -8.34 31.11
CA ASN A 162 -25.78 -8.77 30.48
C ASN A 162 -25.49 -8.05 29.17
N ILE A 163 -26.52 -7.79 28.34
CA ILE A 163 -26.38 -6.95 27.16
C ILE A 163 -25.99 -5.53 27.55
N GLY A 164 -26.67 -4.92 28.52
CA GLY A 164 -26.34 -3.58 29.00
C GLY A 164 -24.86 -3.44 29.40
N LYS A 165 -24.32 -4.44 30.12
CA LYS A 165 -22.90 -4.50 30.49
C LYS A 165 -21.97 -4.57 29.28
N GLN A 166 -22.29 -5.38 28.26
CA GLN A 166 -21.44 -5.48 27.06
C GLN A 166 -21.56 -4.22 26.18
N SER A 167 -22.75 -3.65 26.03
CA SER A 167 -22.97 -2.38 25.33
C SER A 167 -22.16 -1.24 25.96
N MET A 168 -22.12 -1.15 27.29
CA MET A 168 -21.30 -0.16 28.00
C MET A 168 -19.80 -0.36 27.72
N ARG A 169 -19.31 -1.61 27.67
CA ARG A 169 -17.91 -1.90 27.29
C ARG A 169 -17.59 -1.45 25.86
N LEU A 170 -18.51 -1.62 24.91
CA LEU A 170 -18.34 -1.13 23.53
C LEU A 170 -18.25 0.40 23.48
N VAL A 171 -19.09 1.10 24.23
CA VAL A 171 -19.04 2.57 24.31
C VAL A 171 -17.72 3.05 24.90
N ILE A 172 -17.29 2.47 26.03
CA ILE A 172 -16.02 2.82 26.67
C ILE A 172 -14.84 2.57 25.72
N MET A 173 -14.83 1.42 25.03
CA MET A 173 -13.79 1.09 24.06
C MET A 173 -13.80 2.04 22.86
N GLY A 174 -14.98 2.40 22.33
CA GLY A 174 -15.12 3.35 21.24
C GLY A 174 -14.58 4.74 21.59
N CYS A 175 -14.95 5.26 22.77
CA CYS A 175 -14.37 6.50 23.29
C CYS A 175 -12.85 6.40 23.46
N GLY A 176 -12.35 5.28 23.99
CA GLY A 176 -10.92 5.03 24.12
C GLY A 176 -10.18 5.02 22.78
N ILE A 177 -10.72 4.36 21.76
CA ILE A 177 -10.14 4.31 20.41
C ILE A 177 -10.05 5.69 19.79
N ILE A 178 -11.09 6.52 19.93
CA ILE A 178 -11.08 7.90 19.41
C ILE A 178 -9.94 8.70 20.03
N VAL A 179 -9.80 8.64 21.36
CA VAL A 179 -8.76 9.37 22.10
C VAL A 179 -7.37 8.88 21.71
N VAL A 180 -7.15 7.56 21.72
CA VAL A 180 -5.85 6.97 21.40
C VAL A 180 -5.46 7.19 19.94
N GLY A 181 -6.41 7.03 19.00
CA GLY A 181 -6.19 7.28 17.58
C GLY A 181 -5.87 8.75 17.29
N TYR A 182 -6.54 9.69 17.97
CA TYR A 182 -6.22 11.12 17.87
C TYR A 182 -4.79 11.42 18.34
N PHE A 183 -4.38 10.89 19.49
CA PHE A 183 -3.02 11.08 20.00
C PHE A 183 -1.96 10.42 19.12
N GLN A 184 -2.22 9.22 18.61
CA GLN A 184 -1.32 8.53 17.66
C GLN A 184 -0.99 9.43 16.47
N VAL A 185 -2.00 9.88 15.74
CA VAL A 185 -1.78 10.66 14.50
C VAL A 185 -1.19 12.03 14.85
N SER A 186 -1.73 12.71 15.85
CA SER A 186 -1.31 14.07 16.21
C SER A 186 0.15 14.13 16.65
N PHE A 187 0.59 13.26 17.55
CA PHE A 187 1.97 13.29 18.05
C PHE A 187 3.00 12.93 16.97
N TRP A 188 2.69 11.95 16.12
CA TRP A 188 3.55 11.62 14.97
C TRP A 188 3.63 12.77 13.96
N SER A 189 2.51 13.39 13.61
CA SER A 189 2.46 14.52 12.68
C SER A 189 3.21 15.75 13.22
N ILE A 190 3.03 16.10 14.49
CA ILE A 190 3.73 17.24 15.12
C ILE A 190 5.25 17.00 15.15
N ALA A 191 5.68 15.80 15.54
CA ALA A 191 7.10 15.46 15.57
C ALA A 191 7.73 15.49 14.17
N CYS A 192 7.01 14.99 13.16
CA CYS A 192 7.47 15.00 11.77
C CYS A 192 7.61 16.42 11.21
N GLU A 193 6.62 17.29 11.46
CA GLU A 193 6.64 18.66 10.95
C GLU A 193 7.79 19.47 11.55
N ARG A 194 8.03 19.33 12.87
CA ARG A 194 9.14 19.98 13.56
C ARG A 194 10.50 19.52 13.04
N GLN A 195 10.66 18.23 12.79
CA GLN A 195 11.90 17.68 12.23
C GLN A 195 12.12 18.13 10.79
N THR A 196 11.08 18.11 9.97
CA THR A 196 11.14 18.52 8.56
C THR A 196 11.50 20.00 8.43
N ARG A 197 10.97 20.85 9.31
CA ARG A 197 11.36 22.26 9.38
C ARG A 197 12.87 22.43 9.65
N ARG A 198 13.42 21.76 10.66
CA ARG A 198 14.86 21.83 10.98
C ARG A 198 15.73 21.24 9.88
N LEU A 199 15.27 20.15 9.25
CA LEU A 199 15.94 19.53 8.12
C LEU A 199 16.03 20.53 6.96
N ARG A 200 14.93 21.20 6.58
CA ARG A 200 14.93 22.21 5.51
C ARG A 200 15.88 23.37 5.81
N GLU A 201 15.86 23.88 7.04
CA GLU A 201 16.71 25.00 7.45
C GLU A 201 18.20 24.61 7.39
N THR A 202 18.55 23.44 7.94
CA THR A 202 19.94 22.95 7.94
C THR A 202 20.42 22.62 6.53
N LEU A 203 19.56 22.00 5.72
CA LEU A 203 19.86 21.66 4.34
C LEU A 203 20.10 22.92 3.50
N LEU A 204 19.21 23.92 3.60
CA LEU A 204 19.37 25.20 2.90
C LEU A 204 20.67 25.90 3.33
N ARG A 205 20.94 25.95 4.63
CA ARG A 205 22.18 26.54 5.18
C ARG A 205 23.42 25.81 4.67
N SER A 206 23.39 24.48 4.63
CA SER A 206 24.49 23.65 4.14
C SER A 206 24.73 23.89 2.65
N ILE A 207 23.67 23.91 1.82
CA ILE A 207 23.78 24.19 0.38
C ILE A 207 24.39 25.58 0.14
N LEU A 208 23.91 26.62 0.84
CA LEU A 208 24.42 27.99 0.68
C LEU A 208 25.86 28.16 1.16
N SER A 209 26.34 27.29 2.06
CA SER A 209 27.72 27.31 2.55
C SER A 209 28.72 26.58 1.65
N LYS A 210 28.26 25.91 0.57
CA LYS A 210 29.14 25.19 -0.35
C LYS A 210 29.98 26.15 -1.19
N GLU A 211 31.18 25.69 -1.53
CA GLU A 211 32.09 26.40 -2.43
C GLU A 211 31.53 26.48 -3.86
N ILE A 212 31.97 27.49 -4.62
CA ILE A 212 31.51 27.69 -6.00
C ILE A 212 31.82 26.50 -6.92
N ALA A 213 32.91 25.78 -6.66
CA ALA A 213 33.29 24.57 -7.40
C ALA A 213 32.26 23.43 -7.28
N TYR A 214 31.57 23.34 -6.13
CA TYR A 214 30.48 22.38 -5.94
C TYR A 214 29.32 22.65 -6.92
N PHE A 215 28.98 23.92 -7.13
CA PHE A 215 27.96 24.33 -8.10
C PHE A 215 28.40 24.20 -9.56
N GLY A 216 29.72 24.14 -9.83
CA GLY A 216 30.25 23.82 -11.15
C GLY A 216 30.08 22.34 -11.54
N THR A 217 30.03 21.44 -10.54
CA THR A 217 29.87 19.99 -10.75
C THR A 217 28.42 19.51 -10.61
N HIS A 218 27.59 20.24 -9.87
CA HIS A 218 26.19 19.88 -9.60
C HIS A 218 25.22 20.85 -10.30
N LYS A 219 24.25 20.30 -11.03
CA LYS A 219 23.20 21.12 -11.67
C LYS A 219 22.35 21.81 -10.60
N THR A 220 22.21 23.13 -10.68
CA THR A 220 21.41 23.94 -9.74
C THR A 220 19.94 23.47 -9.65
N GLY A 221 19.35 23.07 -10.79
CA GLY A 221 18.00 22.51 -10.82
C GLY A 221 17.86 21.22 -9.99
N GLN A 222 18.88 20.37 -9.97
CA GLN A 222 18.88 19.14 -9.17
C GLN A 222 18.84 19.45 -7.68
N LEU A 223 19.61 20.45 -7.21
CA LEU A 223 19.62 20.86 -5.80
C LEU A 223 18.26 21.41 -5.36
N SER A 224 17.57 22.16 -6.23
CA SER A 224 16.20 22.62 -5.96
C SER A 224 15.23 21.46 -5.81
N THR A 225 15.32 20.44 -6.67
CA THR A 225 14.50 19.23 -6.57
C THR A 225 14.81 18.45 -5.29
N ARG A 226 16.08 18.35 -4.87
CA ARG A 226 16.44 17.70 -3.59
C ARG A 226 15.83 18.42 -2.39
N LEU A 227 15.86 19.76 -2.39
CA LEU A 227 15.33 20.58 -1.30
C LEU A 227 13.80 20.45 -1.14
N THR A 228 13.08 20.19 -2.22
CA THR A 228 11.62 20.03 -2.20
C THR A 228 11.19 18.57 -2.17
N GLU A 229 11.47 17.80 -3.22
CA GLU A 229 10.94 16.44 -3.39
C GLU A 229 11.51 15.45 -2.39
N ASP A 230 12.83 15.42 -2.20
CA ASP A 230 13.43 14.41 -1.32
C ASP A 230 13.16 14.71 0.15
N VAL A 231 13.12 15.99 0.53
CA VAL A 231 12.63 16.38 1.86
C VAL A 231 11.17 15.96 2.06
N ASN A 232 10.31 16.11 1.05
CA ASN A 232 8.91 15.67 1.13
C ASN A 232 8.78 14.14 1.21
N LYS A 233 9.69 13.37 0.56
CA LYS A 233 9.74 11.91 0.73
C LYS A 233 10.12 11.54 2.17
N VAL A 234 11.08 12.25 2.78
CA VAL A 234 11.46 12.04 4.19
C VAL A 234 10.29 12.36 5.12
N HIS A 235 9.62 13.50 4.94
CA HIS A 235 8.41 13.86 5.69
C HIS A 235 7.32 12.78 5.54
N GLY A 236 7.06 12.36 4.31
CA GLY A 236 6.04 11.38 3.99
C GLY A 236 6.29 9.98 4.54
N GLY A 237 7.51 9.63 4.95
CA GLY A 237 7.81 8.36 5.64
C GLY A 237 8.04 8.49 7.14
N THR A 238 8.44 9.67 7.64
CA THR A 238 8.67 9.94 9.06
C THR A 238 7.39 10.40 9.79
N GLY A 239 6.32 10.68 9.04
CA GLY A 239 5.01 11.09 9.56
C GLY A 239 4.18 9.98 10.19
N ASP A 240 2.87 10.14 10.11
CA ASP A 240 1.84 9.23 10.66
C ASP A 240 1.95 7.79 10.13
N LYS A 241 2.53 7.59 8.94
CA LYS A 241 2.70 6.27 8.33
C LYS A 241 3.51 5.30 9.18
N LEU A 242 4.52 5.75 9.92
CA LEU A 242 5.26 4.89 10.86
C LEU A 242 4.38 4.44 12.02
N GLY A 243 3.57 5.36 12.56
CA GLY A 243 2.57 5.04 13.57
C GLY A 243 1.56 4.01 13.06
N SER A 244 1.03 4.21 11.85
CA SER A 244 0.10 3.27 11.22
C SER A 244 0.72 1.90 10.94
N ALA A 245 1.99 1.84 10.51
CA ALA A 245 2.72 0.57 10.37
C ALA A 245 2.80 -0.19 11.70
N LEU A 246 3.16 0.52 12.78
CA LEU A 246 3.23 -0.07 14.12
C LEU A 246 1.85 -0.52 14.63
N GLN A 247 0.80 0.25 14.36
CA GLN A 247 -0.58 -0.11 14.69
C GLN A 247 -0.98 -1.43 14.01
N PHE A 248 -0.71 -1.60 12.72
CA PHE A 248 -1.05 -2.82 12.00
C PHE A 248 -0.22 -4.02 12.46
N ILE A 249 1.07 -3.84 12.75
CA ILE A 249 1.92 -4.88 13.33
C ILE A 249 1.42 -5.28 14.73
N ALA A 250 1.03 -4.30 15.55
CA ALA A 250 0.46 -4.55 16.87
C ALA A 250 -0.89 -5.29 16.78
N SER A 251 -1.75 -4.92 15.83
CA SER A 251 -3.01 -5.62 15.57
C SER A 251 -2.78 -7.06 15.12
N PHE A 252 -1.74 -7.31 14.31
CA PHE A 252 -1.37 -8.66 13.89
C PHE A 252 -0.93 -9.52 15.07
N ILE A 253 -0.02 -9.00 15.91
CA ILE A 253 0.47 -9.71 17.09
C ILE A 253 -0.66 -9.94 18.10
N ALA A 254 -1.45 -8.90 18.39
CA ALA A 254 -2.57 -9.00 19.32
C ALA A 254 -3.65 -9.97 18.83
N GLY A 255 -3.98 -9.98 17.53
CA GLY A 255 -4.95 -10.91 16.96
C GLY A 255 -4.48 -12.37 16.97
N LEU A 256 -3.17 -12.62 16.74
CA LEU A 256 -2.57 -13.95 16.88
C LEU A 256 -2.58 -14.42 18.34
N ILE A 257 -2.11 -13.59 19.28
CA ILE A 257 -2.10 -13.91 20.72
C ILE A 257 -3.52 -14.22 21.18
N LEU A 258 -4.50 -13.40 20.79
CA LEU A 258 -5.90 -13.59 21.13
C LEU A 258 -6.45 -14.92 20.59
N GLY A 259 -6.12 -15.26 19.34
CA GLY A 259 -6.52 -16.53 18.73
C GLY A 259 -5.97 -17.73 19.50
N PHE A 260 -4.68 -17.73 19.84
CA PHE A 260 -4.06 -18.81 20.60
C PHE A 260 -4.62 -18.96 22.02
N ILE A 261 -4.94 -17.84 22.69
CA ILE A 261 -5.55 -17.87 24.03
C ILE A 261 -6.96 -18.46 23.98
N LYS A 262 -7.77 -18.09 22.98
CA LYS A 262 -9.18 -18.51 22.90
C LYS A 262 -9.38 -19.89 22.32
N GLY A 263 -8.58 -20.29 21.34
CA GLY A 263 -8.73 -21.60 20.70
C GLY A 263 -7.52 -21.94 19.83
N TRP A 264 -6.52 -22.58 20.43
CA TRP A 264 -5.27 -22.92 19.74
C TRP A 264 -5.46 -23.91 18.58
N LYS A 265 -6.38 -24.89 18.71
CA LYS A 265 -6.67 -25.87 17.64
C LYS A 265 -7.23 -25.21 16.38
N LEU A 266 -8.27 -24.38 16.53
CA LEU A 266 -8.87 -23.63 15.42
C LEU A 266 -7.87 -22.64 14.81
N THR A 267 -7.07 -21.99 15.65
CA THR A 267 -6.03 -21.07 15.21
C THR A 267 -4.98 -21.75 14.32
N LEU A 268 -4.50 -22.95 14.69
CA LEU A 268 -3.53 -23.69 13.89
C LEU A 268 -4.09 -24.07 12.50
N VAL A 269 -5.37 -24.44 12.43
CA VAL A 269 -6.03 -24.75 11.15
C VAL A 269 -6.06 -23.52 10.24
N ILE A 270 -6.50 -22.36 10.74
CA ILE A 270 -6.53 -21.12 9.95
C ILE A 270 -5.11 -20.67 9.57
N LEU A 271 -4.15 -20.80 10.49
CA LEU A 271 -2.75 -20.46 10.24
C LEU A 271 -2.14 -21.34 9.15
N SER A 272 -2.52 -22.62 9.04
CA SER A 272 -2.02 -23.52 7.98
C SER A 272 -2.45 -23.09 6.57
N VAL A 273 -3.62 -22.47 6.44
CA VAL A 273 -4.17 -21.97 5.17
C VAL A 273 -3.67 -20.55 4.84
N SER A 274 -3.18 -19.82 5.85
CA SER A 274 -2.74 -18.43 5.72
C SER A 274 -1.60 -18.23 4.71
N PRO A 275 -0.52 -19.05 4.66
CA PRO A 275 0.53 -18.93 3.65
C PRO A 275 0.01 -19.06 2.21
N MET A 276 -1.04 -19.85 1.99
CA MET A 276 -1.63 -20.02 0.66
C MET A 276 -2.23 -18.71 0.16
N ILE A 277 -2.93 -17.96 1.02
CA ILE A 277 -3.45 -16.63 0.69
C ILE A 277 -2.30 -15.67 0.38
N VAL A 278 -1.27 -15.63 1.23
CA VAL A 278 -0.10 -14.74 1.06
C VAL A 278 0.64 -15.02 -0.25
N VAL A 279 0.87 -16.30 -0.57
CA VAL A 279 1.53 -16.70 -1.83
C VAL A 279 0.69 -16.32 -3.04
N SER A 280 -0.62 -16.54 -3.00
CA SER A 280 -1.51 -16.16 -4.11
C SER A 280 -1.51 -14.64 -4.34
N ALA A 281 -1.60 -13.84 -3.27
CA ALA A 281 -1.53 -12.39 -3.33
C ALA A 281 -0.18 -11.91 -3.90
N ALA A 282 0.93 -12.50 -3.46
CA ALA A 282 2.26 -12.16 -3.96
C ALA A 282 2.43 -12.46 -5.46
N ILE A 283 1.90 -13.59 -5.93
CA ILE A 283 1.87 -13.95 -7.36
C ILE A 283 1.07 -12.91 -8.14
N VAL A 284 -0.14 -12.57 -7.69
CA VAL A 284 -0.98 -11.55 -8.34
C VAL A 284 -0.25 -10.20 -8.39
N THR A 285 0.34 -9.73 -7.29
CA THR A 285 1.09 -8.47 -7.27
C THR A 285 2.23 -8.45 -8.28
N ARG A 286 3.01 -9.54 -8.41
CA ARG A 286 4.10 -9.64 -9.38
C ARG A 286 3.59 -9.63 -10.82
N ILE A 287 2.53 -10.38 -11.09
CA ILE A 287 1.94 -10.45 -12.43
C ILE A 287 1.34 -9.09 -12.81
N THR A 288 0.56 -8.46 -11.94
CA THR A 288 0.00 -7.13 -12.20
C THR A 288 1.09 -6.08 -12.41
N ALA A 289 2.20 -6.13 -11.68
CA ALA A 289 3.34 -5.24 -11.89
C ALA A 289 3.99 -5.43 -13.28
N THR A 290 4.25 -6.68 -13.69
CA THR A 290 4.83 -6.97 -15.02
C THR A 290 3.90 -6.58 -16.16
N MET A 291 2.60 -6.85 -16.03
CA MET A 291 1.58 -6.43 -17.01
C MET A 291 1.48 -4.91 -17.11
N THR A 292 1.59 -4.20 -16.00
CA THR A 292 1.59 -2.73 -15.98
C THR A 292 2.83 -2.16 -16.67
N SER A 293 4.00 -2.78 -16.49
CA SER A 293 5.22 -2.38 -17.22
C SER A 293 5.07 -2.59 -18.74
N GLN A 294 4.48 -3.71 -19.17
CA GLN A 294 4.24 -3.98 -20.59
C GLN A 294 3.23 -3.00 -21.21
N GLU A 295 2.19 -2.64 -20.46
CA GLU A 295 1.21 -1.64 -20.87
C GLU A 295 1.87 -0.27 -21.05
N LEU A 296 2.71 0.17 -20.09
CA LEU A 296 3.46 1.42 -20.21
C LEU A 296 4.36 1.45 -21.45
N LYS A 297 4.98 0.33 -21.83
CA LYS A 297 5.78 0.23 -23.07
C LYS A 297 4.91 0.37 -24.33
N SER A 298 3.73 -0.23 -24.33
CA SER A 298 2.76 -0.10 -25.41
C SER A 298 2.26 1.34 -25.55
N TYR A 299 1.95 2.00 -24.42
CA TYR A 299 1.59 3.43 -24.40
C TYR A 299 2.74 4.33 -24.85
N ALA A 300 3.98 4.06 -24.44
CA ALA A 300 5.13 4.84 -24.89
C ALA A 300 5.31 4.76 -26.41
N LYS A 301 5.07 3.58 -27.02
CA LYS A 301 5.10 3.41 -28.47
C LYS A 301 3.97 4.16 -29.17
N ALA A 302 2.75 4.12 -28.63
CA ALA A 302 1.63 4.91 -29.14
C ALA A 302 1.90 6.42 -29.04
N GLY A 303 2.45 6.84 -27.91
CA GLY A 303 2.86 8.23 -27.64
C GLY A 303 3.91 8.72 -28.61
N ALA A 304 4.94 7.92 -28.90
CA ALA A 304 5.95 8.25 -29.90
C ALA A 304 5.37 8.43 -31.31
N ILE A 305 4.41 7.60 -31.70
CA ILE A 305 3.70 7.74 -32.99
C ILE A 305 2.86 9.02 -32.99
N ALA A 306 2.13 9.30 -31.91
CA ALA A 306 1.37 10.54 -31.79
C ALA A 306 2.27 11.78 -31.83
N GLU A 307 3.43 11.72 -31.17
CA GLU A 307 4.43 12.79 -31.17
C GLU A 307 5.00 13.04 -32.56
N GLU A 308 5.35 11.98 -33.31
CA GLU A 308 5.79 12.05 -34.72
C GLU A 308 4.75 12.77 -35.59
N VAL A 309 3.48 12.34 -35.48
CA VAL A 309 2.36 12.87 -36.27
C VAL A 309 2.04 14.33 -35.91
N LEU A 310 2.04 14.67 -34.63
CA LEU A 310 1.74 16.03 -34.15
C LEU A 310 2.87 17.00 -34.48
N SER A 311 4.13 16.56 -34.35
CA SER A 311 5.30 17.35 -34.71
C SER A 311 5.32 17.68 -36.22
N SER A 312 4.87 16.75 -37.06
CA SER A 312 4.84 16.90 -38.53
C SER A 312 3.42 17.03 -39.10
N ILE A 313 2.50 17.67 -38.37
CA ILE A 313 1.07 17.70 -38.73
C ILE A 313 0.79 18.27 -40.13
N ARG A 314 1.56 19.28 -40.56
CA ARG A 314 1.40 19.90 -41.88
C ARG A 314 1.68 18.89 -43.01
N THR A 315 2.67 18.02 -42.83
CA THR A 315 3.04 16.97 -43.77
C THR A 315 1.99 15.86 -43.80
N VAL A 316 1.50 15.42 -42.65
CA VAL A 316 0.44 14.39 -42.58
C VAL A 316 -0.84 14.88 -43.27
N PHE A 317 -1.18 16.16 -43.10
CA PHE A 317 -2.34 16.76 -43.76
C PHE A 317 -2.14 16.95 -45.26
N SER A 318 -0.95 17.37 -45.70
CA SER A 318 -0.66 17.54 -47.14
C SER A 318 -0.72 16.24 -47.92
N TYR A 319 -0.37 15.11 -47.29
CA TYR A 319 -0.46 13.77 -47.89
C TYR A 319 -1.79 13.05 -47.59
N ASN A 320 -2.77 13.72 -46.96
CA ASN A 320 -4.05 13.13 -46.55
C ASN A 320 -3.91 11.83 -45.72
N GLY A 321 -2.85 11.74 -44.91
CA GLY A 321 -2.45 10.54 -44.15
C GLY A 321 -3.15 10.37 -42.80
N ALA A 322 -4.03 11.29 -42.40
CA ALA A 322 -4.63 11.30 -41.07
C ALA A 322 -5.40 10.01 -40.73
N ALA A 323 -6.13 9.44 -41.69
CA ALA A 323 -6.89 8.20 -41.49
C ALA A 323 -5.97 6.97 -41.31
N TYR A 324 -4.78 6.99 -41.92
CA TYR A 324 -3.79 5.92 -41.81
C TYR A 324 -3.11 5.94 -40.43
N GLU A 325 -2.63 7.11 -40.00
CA GLU A 325 -1.95 7.28 -38.71
C GLU A 325 -2.89 7.03 -37.52
N SER A 326 -4.17 7.40 -37.64
CA SER A 326 -5.19 7.08 -36.63
C SER A 326 -5.35 5.57 -36.42
N LYS A 327 -5.41 4.78 -37.50
CA LYS A 327 -5.48 3.31 -37.43
C LYS A 327 -4.18 2.70 -36.89
N ARG A 328 -3.03 3.28 -37.19
CA ARG A 328 -1.71 2.84 -36.68
C ARG A 328 -1.65 2.98 -35.15
N SER A 329 -2.18 4.08 -34.60
CA SER A 329 -2.27 4.29 -33.14
C SER A 329 -3.28 3.36 -32.47
N ALA A 330 -4.45 3.14 -33.09
CA ALA A 330 -5.54 2.33 -32.53
C ALA A 330 -5.24 0.82 -32.39
N LYS A 331 -4.20 0.29 -33.07
CA LYS A 331 -3.84 -1.14 -33.02
C LYS A 331 -3.23 -1.56 -31.68
N ILE A 332 -2.87 -0.60 -30.82
CA ILE A 332 -2.30 -0.84 -29.50
C ILE A 332 -3.46 -0.91 -28.49
N SER A 333 -4.16 -2.05 -28.43
CA SER A 333 -5.32 -2.22 -27.54
C SER A 333 -5.05 -3.19 -26.39
N GLY A 334 -5.28 -2.71 -25.15
CA GLY A 334 -5.00 -3.41 -23.90
C GLY A 334 -6.17 -4.27 -23.34
N ILE A 335 -7.22 -4.52 -24.12
CA ILE A 335 -8.48 -5.12 -23.63
C ILE A 335 -8.27 -6.48 -22.95
N ARG A 336 -7.29 -7.28 -23.40
CA ARG A 336 -6.98 -8.59 -22.81
C ARG A 336 -6.43 -8.51 -21.38
N LYS A 337 -5.88 -7.35 -20.96
CA LYS A 337 -5.35 -7.12 -19.60
C LYS A 337 -6.47 -7.16 -18.56
N GLY A 338 -7.59 -6.51 -18.84
CA GLY A 338 -8.71 -6.39 -17.90
C GLY A 338 -9.26 -7.75 -17.49
N GLY A 339 -9.52 -8.62 -18.47
CA GLY A 339 -10.03 -9.98 -18.21
C GLY A 339 -9.07 -10.82 -17.38
N PHE A 340 -7.77 -10.81 -17.70
CA PHE A 340 -6.78 -11.58 -16.97
C PHE A 340 -6.57 -11.08 -15.52
N ASN A 341 -6.52 -9.75 -15.33
CA ASN A 341 -6.43 -9.16 -14.00
C ASN A 341 -7.69 -9.44 -13.15
N GLY A 342 -8.87 -9.45 -13.78
CA GLY A 342 -10.12 -9.85 -13.13
C GLY A 342 -10.11 -11.29 -12.64
N ILE A 343 -9.64 -12.24 -13.46
CA ILE A 343 -9.49 -13.66 -13.08
C ILE A 343 -8.52 -13.80 -11.90
N LEU A 344 -7.37 -13.11 -11.94
CA LEU A 344 -6.38 -13.15 -10.86
C LEU A 344 -6.94 -12.67 -9.52
N ILE A 345 -7.68 -11.55 -9.52
CA ILE A 345 -8.35 -11.04 -8.33
C ILE A 345 -9.43 -12.03 -7.87
N GLY A 346 -10.22 -12.58 -8.79
CA GLY A 346 -11.26 -13.57 -8.50
C GLY A 346 -10.72 -14.82 -7.79
N VAL A 347 -9.55 -15.32 -8.20
CA VAL A 347 -8.89 -16.47 -7.54
C VAL A 347 -8.55 -16.16 -6.08
N VAL A 348 -8.06 -14.96 -5.78
CA VAL A 348 -7.74 -14.56 -4.40
C VAL A 348 -9.01 -14.52 -3.53
N TRP A 349 -10.11 -13.96 -4.05
CA TRP A 349 -11.40 -13.94 -3.35
C TRP A 349 -11.98 -15.34 -3.14
N LEU A 350 -11.84 -16.23 -4.14
CA LEU A 350 -12.27 -17.63 -4.01
C LEU A 350 -11.52 -18.34 -2.88
N LEU A 351 -10.18 -18.24 -2.85
CA LEU A 351 -9.36 -18.87 -1.80
C LEU A 351 -9.69 -18.33 -0.40
N MET A 352 -10.02 -17.03 -0.32
CA MET A 352 -10.46 -16.41 0.92
C MET A 352 -11.78 -17.02 1.42
N PHE A 353 -12.79 -17.16 0.55
CA PHE A 353 -14.05 -17.81 0.92
C PHE A 353 -13.89 -19.30 1.26
N CYS A 354 -13.01 -20.02 0.56
CA CYS A 354 -12.68 -21.40 0.91
C CYS A 354 -12.07 -21.50 2.32
N THR A 355 -11.22 -20.56 2.70
CA THR A 355 -10.64 -20.48 4.05
C THR A 355 -11.73 -20.22 5.09
N TYR A 356 -12.72 -19.38 4.77
CA TYR A 356 -13.85 -19.11 5.64
C TYR A 356 -14.71 -20.37 5.84
N ALA A 357 -15.05 -21.05 4.75
CA ALA A 357 -15.81 -22.29 4.79
C ALA A 357 -15.11 -23.36 5.63
N LEU A 358 -13.80 -23.54 5.45
CA LEU A 358 -13.01 -24.53 6.20
C LEU A 358 -12.91 -24.16 7.69
N GLY A 359 -12.69 -22.88 8.01
CA GLY A 359 -12.64 -22.38 9.39
C GLY A 359 -13.97 -22.62 10.13
N PHE A 360 -15.11 -22.32 9.50
CA PHE A 360 -16.42 -22.57 10.09
C PHE A 360 -16.78 -24.06 10.18
N TRP A 361 -16.45 -24.85 9.17
CA TRP A 361 -16.67 -26.30 9.20
C TRP A 361 -15.91 -26.97 10.35
N TYR A 362 -14.63 -26.65 10.51
CA TYR A 362 -13.82 -27.17 11.61
C TYR A 362 -14.26 -26.59 12.97
N GLY A 363 -14.64 -25.31 13.01
CA GLY A 363 -15.21 -24.70 14.21
C GLY A 363 -16.49 -25.39 14.68
N ALA A 364 -17.43 -25.66 13.77
CA ALA A 364 -18.67 -26.38 14.09
C ALA A 364 -18.40 -27.79 14.63
N LYS A 365 -17.39 -28.48 14.09
CA LYS A 365 -16.92 -29.76 14.63
C LYS A 365 -16.42 -29.62 16.08
N LEU A 366 -15.66 -28.57 16.39
CA LEU A 366 -15.16 -28.28 17.74
C LEU A 366 -16.28 -28.00 18.75
N VAL A 367 -17.34 -27.30 18.35
CA VAL A 367 -18.52 -27.08 19.22
C VAL A 367 -19.17 -28.41 19.58
N ARG A 368 -19.32 -29.31 18.60
CA ARG A 368 -19.98 -30.61 18.81
C ARG A 368 -19.16 -31.57 19.67
N GLU A 369 -17.83 -31.55 19.53
CA GLU A 369 -16.95 -32.57 20.14
C GLU A 369 -16.28 -32.09 21.44
N GLU A 370 -16.02 -30.79 21.60
CA GLU A 370 -15.22 -30.25 22.71
C GLU A 370 -15.95 -29.17 23.54
N ASN A 371 -17.29 -29.04 23.42
CA ASN A 371 -18.10 -28.03 24.11
C ASN A 371 -17.53 -26.60 23.99
N PHE A 372 -16.94 -26.28 22.84
CA PHE A 372 -16.39 -24.97 22.57
C PHE A 372 -17.52 -23.95 22.36
N SER A 373 -17.44 -22.75 22.96
CA SER A 373 -18.51 -21.76 22.79
C SER A 373 -18.55 -21.21 21.35
N ILE A 374 -19.76 -20.91 20.88
CA ILE A 374 -19.98 -20.39 19.52
C ILE A 374 -19.32 -19.01 19.37
N GLY A 375 -19.44 -18.16 20.39
CA GLY A 375 -18.76 -16.87 20.46
C GLY A 375 -17.24 -17.01 20.43
N GLY A 376 -16.69 -18.04 21.08
CA GLY A 376 -15.27 -18.39 21.04
C GLY A 376 -14.75 -18.61 19.61
N ILE A 377 -15.54 -19.27 18.75
CA ILE A 377 -15.16 -19.50 17.34
C ILE A 377 -15.07 -18.18 16.61
N LEU A 378 -16.10 -17.34 16.75
CA LEU A 378 -16.16 -16.05 16.05
C LEU A 378 -15.03 -15.14 16.50
N ILE A 379 -14.66 -15.15 17.78
CA ILE A 379 -13.49 -14.40 18.28
C ILE A 379 -12.23 -14.85 17.55
N VAL A 380 -11.91 -16.15 17.58
CA VAL A 380 -10.69 -16.71 16.98
C VAL A 380 -10.66 -16.46 15.46
N PHE A 381 -11.79 -16.67 14.79
CA PHE A 381 -11.92 -16.50 13.35
C PHE A 381 -11.70 -15.05 12.92
N PHE A 382 -12.46 -14.11 13.49
CA PHE A 382 -12.34 -12.71 13.13
C PHE A 382 -11.01 -12.10 13.58
N SER A 383 -10.44 -12.54 14.72
CA SER A 383 -9.16 -12.00 15.19
C SER A 383 -8.01 -12.38 14.27
N LEU A 384 -8.00 -13.61 13.76
CA LEU A 384 -6.98 -14.09 12.83
C LEU A 384 -7.11 -13.46 11.45
N ILE A 385 -8.33 -13.32 10.94
CA ILE A 385 -8.55 -12.67 9.64
C ILE A 385 -8.12 -11.21 9.70
N THR A 386 -8.56 -10.46 10.71
CA THR A 386 -8.16 -9.07 10.84
C THR A 386 -6.65 -8.93 11.07
N ALA A 387 -6.01 -9.85 11.79
CA ALA A 387 -4.55 -9.88 11.92
C ALA A 387 -3.89 -10.02 10.53
N MET A 388 -4.29 -11.02 9.73
CA MET A 388 -3.74 -11.26 8.39
C MET A 388 -3.92 -10.05 7.46
N PHE A 389 -5.11 -9.45 7.46
CA PHE A 389 -5.39 -8.25 6.68
C PHE A 389 -4.56 -7.05 7.18
N GLY A 390 -4.40 -6.91 8.50
CA GLY A 390 -3.55 -5.88 9.11
C GLY A 390 -2.11 -5.97 8.61
N LEU A 391 -1.53 -7.18 8.56
CA LEU A 391 -0.18 -7.39 8.02
C LEU A 391 -0.08 -6.96 6.55
N GLY A 392 -1.11 -7.25 5.73
CA GLY A 392 -1.18 -6.79 4.34
C GLY A 392 -1.21 -5.26 4.22
N GLN A 393 -1.96 -4.58 5.10
CA GLN A 393 -2.05 -3.12 5.12
C GLN A 393 -0.79 -2.44 5.69
N ALA A 394 0.01 -3.13 6.50
CA ALA A 394 1.29 -2.61 6.99
C ALA A 394 2.32 -2.39 5.86
N ALA A 395 2.25 -3.17 4.77
CA ALA A 395 3.22 -3.15 3.68
C ALA A 395 3.40 -1.78 3.00
N PRO A 396 2.35 -1.08 2.51
CA PRO A 396 2.51 0.25 1.91
C PRO A 396 3.08 1.30 2.88
N HIS A 397 2.76 1.18 4.18
CA HIS A 397 3.33 2.06 5.20
C HIS A 397 4.83 1.81 5.37
N LEU A 398 5.26 0.55 5.50
CA LEU A 398 6.68 0.20 5.57
C LEU A 398 7.44 0.59 4.29
N GLN A 399 6.81 0.47 3.12
CA GLN A 399 7.40 0.90 1.85
C GLN A 399 7.69 2.41 1.85
N SER A 400 6.79 3.24 2.38
CA SER A 400 7.01 4.68 2.46
C SER A 400 8.19 5.05 3.37
N VAL A 401 8.41 4.29 4.44
CA VAL A 401 9.58 4.45 5.33
C VAL A 401 10.87 4.09 4.59
N ALA A 402 10.85 2.99 3.83
CA ALA A 402 11.99 2.59 3.02
C ALA A 402 12.33 3.65 1.95
N GLN A 403 11.33 4.29 1.35
CA GLN A 403 11.53 5.40 0.42
C GLN A 403 12.11 6.64 1.12
N ALA A 404 11.65 6.96 2.33
CA ALA A 404 12.20 8.04 3.13
C ALA A 404 13.68 7.80 3.49
N GLN A 405 14.05 6.57 3.88
CA GLN A 405 15.44 6.20 4.15
C GLN A 405 16.34 6.40 2.91
N GLY A 406 15.87 5.99 1.73
CA GLY A 406 16.61 6.18 0.48
C GLY A 406 16.79 7.65 0.09
N ALA A 407 15.75 8.48 0.28
CA ALA A 407 15.83 9.92 0.03
C ALA A 407 16.79 10.60 1.03
N ALA A 408 16.66 10.27 2.31
CA ALA A 408 17.46 10.86 3.38
C ALA A 408 18.96 10.58 3.21
N PHE A 409 19.35 9.41 2.67
CA PHE A 409 20.74 9.08 2.36
C PHE A 409 21.45 10.19 1.57
N THR A 410 20.82 10.63 0.48
CA THR A 410 21.38 11.68 -0.37
C THR A 410 21.39 13.06 0.32
N LEU A 411 20.42 13.33 1.18
CA LEU A 411 20.37 14.58 1.94
C LEU A 411 21.48 14.64 2.98
N TRP A 412 21.74 13.56 3.70
CA TRP A 412 22.82 13.52 4.68
C TRP A 412 24.19 13.67 4.02
N GLN A 413 24.41 13.09 2.84
CA GLN A 413 25.66 13.31 2.09
C GLN A 413 25.89 14.80 1.81
N ILE A 414 24.86 15.54 1.39
CA ILE A 414 24.97 16.98 1.16
C ILE A 414 25.23 17.71 2.47
N ILE A 415 24.51 17.38 3.54
CA ILE A 415 24.62 18.07 4.84
C ILE A 415 25.99 17.83 5.49
N ASP A 416 26.48 16.60 5.50
CA ASP A 416 27.69 16.18 6.21
C ASP A 416 28.98 16.47 5.43
N THR A 417 28.90 16.74 4.12
CA THR A 417 30.08 17.15 3.35
C THR A 417 30.55 18.52 3.84
N LEU A 418 31.75 18.61 4.38
CA LEU A 418 32.38 19.89 4.74
C LEU A 418 32.82 20.61 3.47
N SER A 419 32.65 21.93 3.42
CA SER A 419 33.23 22.74 2.34
C SER A 419 34.71 23.01 2.64
N THR A 420 35.55 22.96 1.60
CA THR A 420 36.98 23.27 1.72
C THR A 420 37.19 24.73 2.11
N ILE A 421 36.37 25.61 1.52
CA ILE A 421 36.32 27.05 1.83
C ILE A 421 35.08 27.29 2.68
N THR A 422 35.27 27.75 3.92
CA THR A 422 34.19 28.03 4.88
C THR A 422 34.00 29.53 5.04
N ILE A 423 32.75 30.00 4.89
CA ILE A 423 32.41 31.43 4.97
C ILE A 423 32.48 31.95 6.42
N ASN A 424 32.23 31.07 7.40
CA ASN A 424 32.11 31.42 8.81
C ASN A 424 33.36 31.09 9.64
N ASN A 425 34.51 30.80 9.02
CA ASN A 425 35.70 30.55 9.81
C ASN A 425 36.34 31.87 10.27
N SER A 426 36.44 32.06 11.58
CA SER A 426 37.11 33.21 12.21
C SER A 426 38.63 33.12 12.14
N ASP A 427 39.18 32.00 11.68
CA ASP A 427 40.63 31.75 11.61
C ASP A 427 41.35 32.62 10.56
N GLY A 428 40.62 33.34 9.71
CA GLY A 428 41.20 34.26 8.73
C GLY A 428 41.75 35.55 9.36
N VAL A 429 42.94 35.98 8.92
CA VAL A 429 43.53 37.26 9.34
C VAL A 429 42.67 38.41 8.80
N LYS A 430 41.99 39.14 9.70
CA LYS A 430 41.29 40.38 9.37
C LYS A 430 42.26 41.55 9.51
N LYS A 431 42.70 42.11 8.38
CA LYS A 431 43.51 43.34 8.36
C LYS A 431 42.59 44.56 8.31
N GLU A 432 42.87 45.56 9.13
CA GLU A 432 42.13 46.83 9.17
C GLU A 432 42.54 47.76 8.02
N ASP A 433 43.84 47.78 7.68
CA ASP A 433 44.39 48.55 6.57
C ASP A 433 44.81 47.64 5.40
N LEU A 434 44.15 47.81 4.26
CA LEU A 434 44.40 47.05 3.04
C LEU A 434 45.10 47.93 1.99
N ILE A 435 46.41 47.73 1.82
CA ILE A 435 47.17 48.31 0.71
C ILE A 435 47.03 47.33 -0.47
N GLY A 436 46.35 47.74 -1.54
CA GLY A 436 45.95 46.91 -2.69
C GLY A 436 47.09 46.48 -3.62
N ASP A 437 48.23 46.07 -3.06
CA ASP A 437 49.42 45.67 -3.81
C ASP A 437 49.30 44.18 -4.21
N ILE A 438 48.83 43.93 -5.43
CA ILE A 438 48.69 42.60 -6.03
C ILE A 438 49.81 42.46 -7.07
N LYS A 439 50.82 41.64 -6.79
CA LYS A 439 51.96 41.39 -7.68
C LYS A 439 51.62 40.50 -8.87
#